data_AF-A0A0N8PQB4-F1
#
_entry.id   AF-A0A0N8PQB4-F1
#
_cell.length_a   1.000
_cell.length_b   1.000
_cell.length_c   1.000
_cell.angle_alpha   90.00
_cell.angle_beta   90.00
_cell.angle_gamma   90.00
#
_symmetry.space_group_name_H-M   'P 1'
#
loop_
_entity.id
_entity.type
_entity.pdbx_description
1 polymer ?
#
loop_
_entity_poly.entity_id
_entity_poly.type
_entity_poly.pdbx_seq_one_letter_code
_entity_poly.pdbx_strand_id
1 'polypeptide(L)'
;NDGYWRLDDNVPVALFSSLNAKTYTRSPFTLPADAFDALPLGAHTLSFGANDANGNAWVQTWKFRKLNTGSGAVPIAFDRRKIFDATTPGGANFKHPTTLQVGPDGKLYAGQQDFFGKGGYIHVLTLDDKHSVTNVQVLNTIFNTPNVNTDGTAAPTVKGRHLIGLDFDPASTPQRPIMWVVHSDPRFC
;
A
#
# COMPACT_ATOMS: atom_id res chain seq x y z
N ASN A 1 12.63 -43.37 -18.92
CA ASN A 1 11.77 -42.31 -19.50
C ASN A 1 10.89 -41.84 -18.38
N ASP A 2 11.33 -40.78 -17.71
CA ASP A 2 10.84 -40.51 -16.36
C ASP A 2 10.18 -39.15 -16.38
N GLY A 3 8.86 -39.17 -16.16
CA GLY A 3 8.10 -37.96 -15.91
C GLY A 3 8.41 -37.43 -14.51
N TYR A 4 8.47 -36.12 -14.36
CA TYR A 4 8.73 -35.46 -13.09
C TYR A 4 7.86 -34.23 -12.89
N TRP A 5 7.73 -33.80 -11.64
CA TRP A 5 7.20 -32.50 -11.27
C TRP A 5 8.19 -31.76 -10.35
N ARG A 6 8.09 -30.44 -10.31
CA ARG A 6 8.83 -29.61 -9.35
C ARG A 6 8.11 -28.29 -9.08
N LEU A 7 8.36 -27.75 -7.91
CA LEU A 7 8.03 -26.35 -7.59
C LEU A 7 9.29 -25.51 -7.75
N ASP A 8 9.16 -24.36 -8.39
CA ASP A 8 10.29 -23.48 -8.72
C ASP A 8 11.40 -24.27 -9.45
N ASP A 9 12.66 -23.97 -9.15
CA ASP A 9 13.83 -24.69 -9.67
C ASP A 9 14.36 -25.75 -8.68
N ASN A 10 13.48 -26.26 -7.80
CA ASN A 10 13.85 -27.33 -6.87
C ASN A 10 14.14 -28.65 -7.60
N VAL A 11 14.76 -29.58 -6.85
CA VAL A 11 15.07 -30.93 -7.34
C VAL A 11 13.79 -31.62 -7.85
N PRO A 12 13.78 -32.11 -9.11
CA PRO A 12 12.63 -32.81 -9.67
C PRO A 12 12.24 -34.05 -8.87
N VAL A 13 10.93 -34.22 -8.66
CA VAL A 13 10.33 -35.40 -8.03
C VAL A 13 9.70 -36.28 -9.11
N ALA A 14 10.05 -37.56 -9.13
CA ALA A 14 9.51 -38.50 -10.11
C ALA A 14 7.98 -38.64 -9.97
N LEU A 15 7.27 -38.52 -11.09
CA LEU A 15 5.82 -38.76 -11.17
C LEU A 15 5.50 -40.26 -11.22
N PHE A 16 6.37 -41.04 -11.85
CA PHE A 16 6.21 -42.47 -12.02
C PHE A 16 7.58 -43.15 -11.88
N SER A 17 7.65 -44.26 -11.15
CA SER A 17 8.80 -45.16 -11.16
C SER A 17 8.56 -46.27 -12.20
N SER A 18 9.51 -46.48 -13.12
CA SER A 18 9.50 -47.57 -14.12
C SER A 18 8.27 -47.61 -15.05
N LEU A 19 8.21 -46.71 -16.04
CA LEU A 19 7.13 -46.68 -17.02
C LEU A 19 7.31 -47.79 -18.08
N ASN A 20 6.75 -48.98 -17.85
CA ASN A 20 6.78 -50.09 -18.83
C ASN A 20 5.49 -50.22 -19.66
N ALA A 21 4.45 -49.41 -19.38
CA ALA A 21 3.14 -49.54 -20.03
C ALA A 21 2.91 -48.47 -21.11
N LYS A 22 2.46 -48.91 -22.29
CA LYS A 22 2.00 -48.06 -23.42
C LYS A 22 0.63 -47.39 -23.16
N THR A 23 0.08 -47.47 -21.95
CA THR A 23 -1.29 -47.03 -21.67
C THR A 23 -1.30 -46.13 -20.44
N TYR A 24 -1.76 -44.89 -20.63
CA TYR A 24 -1.91 -43.90 -19.58
C TYR A 24 -3.36 -43.91 -19.07
N THR A 25 -3.55 -44.15 -17.77
CA THR A 25 -4.85 -43.93 -17.12
C THR A 25 -4.86 -42.50 -16.62
N ARG A 26 -5.84 -41.68 -17.07
CA ARG A 26 -5.96 -40.28 -16.68
C ARG A 26 -6.40 -40.17 -15.22
N SER A 27 -5.43 -40.20 -14.31
CA SER A 27 -5.63 -39.83 -12.91
C SER A 27 -5.20 -38.37 -12.72
N PRO A 28 -5.99 -37.54 -12.01
CA PRO A 28 -5.52 -36.22 -11.61
C PRO A 28 -4.29 -36.35 -10.70
N PHE A 29 -3.24 -35.60 -11.01
CA PHE A 29 -2.13 -35.40 -10.09
C PHE A 29 -2.57 -34.44 -8.97
N THR A 30 -2.25 -34.76 -7.73
CA THR A 30 -2.47 -33.89 -6.57
C THR A 30 -1.13 -33.47 -6.01
N LEU A 31 -0.89 -32.17 -5.93
CA LEU A 31 0.30 -31.61 -5.28
C LEU A 31 0.23 -31.94 -3.77
N PRO A 32 1.28 -32.52 -3.16
CA PRO A 32 1.31 -32.75 -1.72
C PRO A 32 1.09 -31.45 -0.92
N ALA A 33 0.23 -31.50 0.09
CA ALA A 33 -0.16 -30.31 0.87
C ALA A 33 1.03 -29.69 1.60
N ASP A 34 1.90 -30.52 2.17
CA ASP A 34 3.16 -30.12 2.80
C ASP A 34 4.10 -29.38 1.83
N ALA A 35 4.20 -29.82 0.59
CA ALA A 35 5.01 -29.16 -0.44
C ALA A 35 4.45 -27.76 -0.78
N PHE A 36 3.13 -27.60 -0.82
CA PHE A 36 2.51 -26.29 -1.03
C PHE A 36 2.64 -25.39 0.21
N ASP A 37 2.43 -25.95 1.41
CA ASP A 37 2.46 -25.23 2.69
C ASP A 37 3.87 -24.73 3.04
N ALA A 38 4.91 -25.44 2.62
CA ALA A 38 6.30 -25.02 2.81
C ALA A 38 6.72 -23.80 1.98
N LEU A 39 5.99 -23.43 0.92
CA LEU A 39 6.35 -22.28 0.09
C LEU A 39 6.18 -20.95 0.85
N PRO A 40 7.09 -19.96 0.68
CA PRO A 40 6.86 -18.61 1.16
C PRO A 40 5.68 -17.95 0.43
N LEU A 41 5.21 -16.80 0.91
CA LEU A 41 4.25 -15.98 0.15
C LEU A 41 4.97 -15.37 -1.07
N GLY A 42 4.29 -15.31 -2.21
CA GLY A 42 4.87 -14.73 -3.42
C GLY A 42 4.61 -15.52 -4.68
N ALA A 43 5.41 -15.25 -5.71
CA ALA A 43 5.30 -15.90 -7.01
C ALA A 43 6.12 -17.19 -7.06
N HIS A 44 5.51 -18.23 -7.61
CA HIS A 44 6.09 -19.56 -7.73
C HIS A 44 5.78 -20.16 -9.09
N THR A 45 6.51 -21.20 -9.46
CA THR A 45 6.21 -22.04 -10.61
C THR A 45 5.91 -23.48 -10.19
N LEU A 46 5.01 -24.13 -10.92
CA LEU A 46 4.82 -25.57 -10.91
C LEU A 46 5.16 -26.07 -12.30
N SER A 47 6.16 -26.94 -12.39
CA SER A 47 6.63 -27.50 -13.66
C SER A 47 6.41 -29.00 -13.68
N PHE A 48 5.96 -29.50 -14.83
CA PHE A 48 5.93 -30.92 -15.15
C PHE A 48 6.81 -31.14 -16.37
N GLY A 49 7.61 -32.19 -16.35
CA GLY A 49 8.45 -32.52 -17.48
C GLY A 49 8.64 -34.01 -17.67
N ALA A 50 9.21 -34.37 -18.81
CA ALA A 50 9.59 -35.72 -19.13
C ALA A 50 10.90 -35.70 -19.93
N ASN A 51 11.78 -36.65 -19.61
CA ASN A 51 13.02 -36.88 -20.33
C ASN A 51 13.01 -38.28 -20.93
N ASP A 52 13.52 -38.43 -22.15
CA ASP A 52 13.77 -39.74 -22.75
C ASP A 52 15.26 -40.14 -22.73
N ALA A 53 15.54 -41.42 -22.98
CA ALA A 53 16.90 -41.96 -23.01
C ALA A 53 17.74 -41.42 -24.19
N ASN A 54 17.12 -40.77 -25.16
CA ASN A 54 17.79 -40.19 -26.33
C ASN A 54 18.14 -38.71 -26.10
N GLY A 55 17.88 -38.17 -24.90
CA GLY A 55 18.19 -36.79 -24.54
C GLY A 55 17.11 -35.77 -24.92
N ASN A 56 15.93 -36.20 -25.37
CA ASN A 56 14.81 -35.30 -25.60
C ASN A 56 14.14 -34.95 -24.26
N ALA A 57 13.72 -33.69 -24.14
CA ALA A 57 13.01 -33.19 -22.97
C ALA A 57 11.79 -32.36 -23.36
N TRP A 58 10.72 -32.48 -22.59
CA TRP A 58 9.54 -31.63 -22.65
C TRP A 58 9.21 -31.11 -21.25
N VAL A 59 8.85 -29.83 -21.14
CA VAL A 59 8.47 -29.19 -19.87
C VAL A 59 7.30 -28.25 -20.10
N GLN A 60 6.30 -28.32 -19.21
CA GLN A 60 5.22 -27.35 -19.09
C GLN A 60 5.27 -26.70 -17.72
N THR A 61 5.18 -25.36 -17.69
CA THR A 61 5.30 -24.57 -16.46
C THR A 61 4.08 -23.69 -16.28
N TRP A 62 3.48 -23.77 -15.10
CA TRP A 62 2.43 -22.86 -14.64
C TRP A 62 2.99 -21.90 -13.60
N LYS A 63 2.68 -20.61 -13.75
CA LYS A 63 2.97 -19.60 -12.72
C LYS A 63 1.79 -19.48 -11.80
N PHE A 64 2.04 -19.44 -10.49
CA PHE A 64 1.03 -19.15 -9.49
C PHE A 64 1.58 -18.21 -8.42
N ARG A 65 0.70 -17.66 -7.60
CA ARG A 65 1.08 -16.89 -6.42
C ARG A 65 0.50 -17.52 -5.17
N LYS A 66 1.34 -17.78 -4.18
CA LYS A 66 0.89 -18.13 -2.83
C LYS A 66 0.56 -16.85 -2.09
N LEU A 67 -0.65 -16.80 -1.54
CA LEU A 67 -1.18 -15.67 -0.81
C LEU A 67 -1.57 -16.12 0.60
N ASN A 68 -1.72 -15.18 1.54
CA ASN A 68 -2.22 -15.50 2.88
C ASN A 68 -3.65 -16.05 2.80
N THR A 69 -4.03 -16.94 3.72
CA THR A 69 -5.40 -17.43 3.89
C THR A 69 -6.38 -16.24 3.89
N GLY A 70 -7.37 -16.26 2.99
CA GLY A 70 -8.32 -15.17 2.77
C GLY A 70 -7.97 -14.19 1.65
N SER A 71 -6.83 -14.34 0.97
CA SER A 71 -6.43 -13.50 -0.16
C SER A 71 -6.88 -14.03 -1.53
N GLY A 72 -7.89 -14.89 -1.58
CA GLY A 72 -8.50 -15.26 -2.86
C GLY A 72 -9.04 -13.98 -3.49
N ALA A 73 -8.44 -13.55 -4.62
CA ALA A 73 -8.67 -12.28 -5.33
C ALA A 73 -9.88 -11.50 -4.79
N VAL A 74 -9.69 -10.80 -3.66
CA VAL A 74 -10.74 -9.97 -3.11
C VAL A 74 -10.93 -8.88 -4.14
N PRO A 75 -12.11 -8.75 -4.76
CA PRO A 75 -12.35 -7.66 -5.68
C PRO A 75 -11.99 -6.37 -4.95
N ILE A 76 -11.09 -5.57 -5.50
CA ILE A 76 -10.82 -4.24 -4.96
C ILE A 76 -12.12 -3.46 -5.11
N ALA A 77 -12.83 -3.27 -4.01
CA ALA A 77 -14.06 -2.50 -3.96
C ALA A 77 -13.70 -1.06 -3.61
N PHE A 78 -14.14 -0.12 -4.45
CA PHE A 78 -14.03 1.31 -4.18
C PHE A 78 -15.33 1.82 -3.59
N ASP A 79 -15.68 1.31 -2.41
CA ASP A 79 -16.87 1.77 -1.71
C ASP A 79 -16.63 3.15 -1.10
N ARG A 80 -17.49 4.10 -1.43
CA ARG A 80 -17.43 5.43 -0.83
C ARG A 80 -17.85 5.34 0.63
N ARG A 81 -16.89 5.48 1.54
CA ARG A 81 -17.12 5.62 2.97
C ARG A 81 -16.68 7.00 3.46
N LYS A 82 -17.61 7.74 4.07
CA LYS A 82 -17.27 8.98 4.77
C LYS A 82 -16.72 8.63 6.15
N ILE A 83 -15.46 8.95 6.40
CA ILE A 83 -14.80 8.72 7.70
C ILE A 83 -14.56 10.02 8.49
N PHE A 84 -14.62 11.16 7.82
CA PHE A 84 -14.30 12.46 8.39
C PHE A 84 -14.97 13.58 7.57
N ASP A 85 -15.47 14.59 8.26
CA ASP A 85 -15.95 15.84 7.68
C ASP A 85 -15.92 16.98 8.73
N ALA A 86 -16.34 18.17 8.33
CA ALA A 86 -16.39 19.35 9.20
C ALA A 86 -17.32 19.21 10.42
N THR A 87 -18.23 18.22 10.44
CA THR A 87 -19.17 17.97 11.54
C THR A 87 -18.63 16.96 12.55
N THR A 88 -17.53 16.27 12.23
CA THR A 88 -16.83 15.38 13.15
C THR A 88 -16.26 16.20 14.31
N PRO A 89 -16.31 15.74 15.58
CA PRO A 89 -15.65 16.42 16.69
C PRO A 89 -14.17 16.68 16.39
N GLY A 90 -13.74 17.95 16.50
CA GLY A 90 -12.39 18.38 16.11
C GLY A 90 -12.16 18.59 14.62
N GLY A 91 -13.15 18.30 13.77
CA GLY A 91 -13.13 18.51 12.32
C GLY A 91 -13.47 19.93 11.87
N ALA A 92 -13.73 20.85 12.79
CA ALA A 92 -13.99 22.25 12.44
C ALA A 92 -12.90 22.79 11.49
N ASN A 93 -13.33 23.65 10.56
CA ASN A 93 -12.53 24.19 9.46
C ASN A 93 -12.10 23.18 8.39
N PHE A 94 -12.40 21.88 8.50
CA PHE A 94 -12.06 20.91 7.46
C PHE A 94 -12.84 21.18 6.17
N LYS A 95 -12.16 21.71 5.14
CA LYS A 95 -12.75 22.08 3.85
C LYS A 95 -11.71 21.94 2.75
N HIS A 96 -12.11 21.47 1.57
CA HIS A 96 -11.25 21.33 0.39
C HIS A 96 -9.88 20.66 0.67
N PRO A 97 -9.87 19.36 1.02
CA PRO A 97 -8.62 18.64 1.23
C PRO A 97 -7.78 18.62 -0.05
N THR A 98 -6.48 18.83 0.11
CA THR A 98 -5.49 18.85 -0.99
C THR A 98 -4.53 17.67 -0.92
N THR A 99 -4.31 17.14 0.28
CA THR A 99 -3.31 16.10 0.51
C THR A 99 -3.72 15.18 1.65
N LEU A 100 -3.32 13.91 1.54
CA LEU A 100 -3.49 12.85 2.53
C LEU A 100 -2.18 12.08 2.62
N GLN A 101 -1.67 11.88 3.84
CA GLN A 101 -0.48 11.05 4.08
C GLN A 101 -0.64 10.28 5.38
N VAL A 102 -0.25 9.01 5.38
CA VAL A 102 -0.13 8.23 6.61
C VAL A 102 1.21 8.57 7.25
N GLY A 103 1.18 9.02 8.50
CA GLY A 103 2.38 9.32 9.26
C GLY A 103 3.08 8.07 9.77
N PRO A 104 4.35 8.19 10.21
CA PRO A 104 5.07 7.09 10.85
C PRO A 104 4.41 6.67 12.17
N ASP A 105 3.56 7.50 12.75
CA ASP A 105 2.76 7.21 13.94
C ASP A 105 1.44 6.48 13.64
N GLY A 106 1.20 6.10 12.38
CA GLY A 106 0.00 5.39 11.93
C GLY A 106 -1.25 6.26 11.81
N LYS A 107 -1.14 7.58 12.06
CA LYS A 107 -2.26 8.51 11.89
C LYS A 107 -2.37 8.99 10.45
N LEU A 108 -3.58 9.42 10.06
CA LEU A 108 -3.82 10.02 8.75
C LEU A 108 -3.77 11.55 8.85
N TYR A 109 -2.87 12.17 8.10
CA TYR A 109 -2.68 13.61 8.05
C TYR A 109 -3.40 14.15 6.82
N ALA A 110 -4.42 14.96 7.04
CA ALA A 110 -5.18 15.61 5.97
C ALA A 110 -4.84 17.10 5.93
N GLY A 111 -4.23 17.52 4.84
CA GLY A 111 -3.97 18.93 4.56
C GLY A 111 -5.07 19.52 3.69
N GLN A 112 -5.24 20.84 3.77
CA GLN A 112 -6.34 21.50 3.08
C GLN A 112 -5.99 22.85 2.46
N GLN A 113 -6.86 23.30 1.57
CA GLN A 113 -6.91 24.67 1.11
C GLN A 113 -8.24 25.31 1.50
N ASP A 114 -8.32 26.63 1.49
CA ASP A 114 -9.60 27.32 1.60
C ASP A 114 -9.62 28.49 0.62
N PHE A 115 -10.77 29.12 0.45
CA PHE A 115 -10.86 30.31 -0.39
C PHE A 115 -10.30 31.53 0.36
N PHE A 116 -9.50 32.37 -0.33
CA PHE A 116 -8.88 33.59 0.22
C PHE A 116 -8.04 33.40 1.49
N GLY A 117 -7.05 32.51 1.44
CA GLY A 117 -5.99 32.50 2.44
C GLY A 117 -6.46 32.04 3.83
N LYS A 118 -7.21 30.93 3.92
CA LYS A 118 -7.59 30.33 5.22
C LYS A 118 -7.36 28.81 5.31
N GLY A 119 -6.51 28.27 4.45
CA GLY A 119 -6.36 26.83 4.25
C GLY A 119 -5.38 26.10 5.16
N GLY A 120 -4.40 26.75 5.79
CA GLY A 120 -3.18 26.12 6.34
C GLY A 120 -3.32 25.23 7.59
N TYR A 121 -4.44 24.55 7.73
CA TYR A 121 -4.70 23.55 8.76
C TYR A 121 -4.29 22.16 8.28
N ILE A 122 -3.79 21.36 9.21
CA ILE A 122 -3.58 19.93 9.04
C ILE A 122 -4.42 19.23 10.11
N HIS A 123 -5.35 18.39 9.68
CA HIS A 123 -6.14 17.54 10.57
C HIS A 123 -5.44 16.19 10.69
N VAL A 124 -4.97 15.89 11.89
CA VAL A 124 -4.29 14.63 12.24
C VAL A 124 -5.34 13.69 12.84
N LEU A 125 -5.66 12.64 12.09
CA LEU A 125 -6.75 11.73 12.38
C LEU A 125 -6.19 10.44 12.99
N THR A 126 -6.61 10.15 14.22
CA THR A 126 -6.38 8.83 14.82
C THR A 126 -7.44 7.87 14.30
N LEU A 127 -7.00 6.70 13.83
CA LEU A 127 -7.86 5.70 13.22
C LEU A 127 -7.96 4.45 14.10
N ASP A 128 -9.13 3.80 14.11
CA ASP A 128 -9.27 2.44 14.63
C ASP A 128 -8.83 1.37 13.60
N ASP A 129 -8.88 0.09 13.98
CA ASP A 129 -8.54 -1.04 13.11
C ASP A 129 -9.41 -1.14 11.84
N LYS A 130 -10.58 -0.47 11.85
CA LYS A 130 -11.49 -0.37 10.71
C LYS A 130 -11.30 0.94 9.94
N HIS A 131 -10.27 1.72 10.23
CA HIS A 131 -9.97 3.01 9.63
C HIS A 131 -11.07 4.07 9.83
N SER A 132 -11.80 4.02 10.94
CA SER A 132 -12.74 5.04 11.38
C SER A 132 -12.03 6.07 12.26
N VAL A 133 -12.37 7.35 12.14
CA VAL A 133 -11.76 8.40 12.96
C VAL A 133 -12.26 8.32 14.40
N THR A 134 -11.34 8.19 15.34
CA THR A 134 -11.61 8.14 16.78
C THR A 134 -11.21 9.42 17.52
N ASN A 135 -10.25 10.15 16.97
CA ASN A 135 -9.78 11.41 17.52
C ASN A 135 -9.19 12.31 16.42
N VAL A 136 -9.30 13.63 16.61
CA VAL A 136 -8.81 14.64 15.67
C VAL A 136 -7.98 15.67 16.42
N GLN A 137 -6.73 15.84 15.98
CA GLN A 137 -5.87 16.94 16.39
C GLN A 137 -5.71 17.91 15.22
N VAL A 138 -5.75 19.21 15.47
CA VAL A 138 -5.57 20.24 14.44
C VAL A 138 -4.22 20.93 14.64
N LEU A 139 -3.37 20.88 13.62
CA LEU A 139 -2.18 21.71 13.53
C LEU A 139 -2.49 22.95 12.70
N ASN A 140 -2.24 24.12 13.27
CA ASN A 140 -2.51 25.41 12.64
C ASN A 140 -1.24 26.27 12.52
N THR A 141 -0.07 25.66 12.69
CA THR A 141 1.22 26.37 12.62
C THR A 141 1.42 26.98 11.23
N ILE A 142 1.14 26.23 10.16
CA ILE A 142 1.22 26.71 8.77
C ILE A 142 0.23 27.85 8.50
N PHE A 143 -1.01 27.71 8.97
CA PHE A 143 -2.00 28.79 8.93
C PHE A 143 -1.48 30.04 9.64
N ASN A 144 -0.88 29.89 10.82
CA ASN A 144 -0.42 30.99 11.67
C ASN A 144 0.92 31.60 11.24
N THR A 145 1.68 30.95 10.36
CA THR A 145 2.98 31.41 9.87
C THR A 145 2.86 32.80 9.23
N PRO A 146 3.52 33.83 9.81
CA PRO A 146 3.62 35.15 9.21
C PRO A 146 4.13 35.14 7.77
N ASN A 147 3.76 36.15 7.00
CA ASN A 147 4.33 36.35 5.68
C ASN A 147 5.52 37.31 5.68
N VAL A 148 6.22 37.35 4.56
CA VAL A 148 7.28 38.31 4.25
C VAL A 148 6.91 39.06 2.97
N ASN A 149 7.26 40.33 2.88
CA ASN A 149 7.10 41.14 1.68
C ASN A 149 8.10 40.74 0.60
N THR A 150 7.89 41.23 -0.62
CA THR A 150 8.77 40.97 -1.76
C THR A 150 10.18 41.52 -1.57
N ASP A 151 10.36 42.51 -0.69
CA ASP A 151 11.66 43.06 -0.27
C ASP A 151 12.28 42.33 0.94
N GLY A 152 11.64 41.24 1.41
CA GLY A 152 12.08 40.45 2.56
C GLY A 152 11.67 41.00 3.93
N THR A 153 11.04 42.18 4.01
CA THR A 153 10.56 42.72 5.29
C THR A 153 9.40 41.90 5.84
N ALA A 154 9.22 41.87 7.16
CA ALA A 154 8.17 41.07 7.79
C ALA A 154 6.77 41.64 7.51
N ALA A 155 5.80 40.75 7.23
CA ALA A 155 4.37 41.05 7.09
C ALA A 155 3.56 40.23 8.12
N PRO A 156 3.66 40.54 9.42
CA PRO A 156 3.20 39.67 10.51
C PRO A 156 1.68 39.46 10.58
N THR A 157 0.91 40.37 9.98
CA THR A 157 -0.56 40.31 9.94
C THR A 157 -1.08 39.50 8.75
N VAL A 158 -0.23 39.20 7.76
CA VAL A 158 -0.61 38.44 6.58
C VAL A 158 -0.35 36.96 6.86
N LYS A 159 -1.43 36.18 7.00
CA LYS A 159 -1.44 34.77 7.43
C LYS A 159 -2.43 33.96 6.60
N GLY A 160 -2.50 32.65 6.87
CA GLY A 160 -3.51 31.76 6.30
C GLY A 160 -3.09 31.11 4.98
N ARG A 161 -1.83 30.69 4.90
CA ARG A 161 -1.25 29.98 3.75
C ARG A 161 -2.10 28.79 3.32
N HIS A 162 -2.15 28.46 2.03
CA HIS A 162 -2.75 27.21 1.57
C HIS A 162 -1.75 26.08 1.74
N LEU A 163 -2.24 24.91 2.17
CA LEU A 163 -1.43 23.70 2.21
C LEU A 163 -1.64 22.93 0.90
N ILE A 164 -0.57 22.74 0.14
CA ILE A 164 -0.62 22.11 -1.18
C ILE A 164 -0.25 20.64 -1.08
N GLY A 165 0.76 20.33 -0.28
CA GLY A 165 1.25 18.97 -0.08
C GLY A 165 2.07 18.85 1.20
N LEU A 166 2.19 17.61 1.66
CA LEU A 166 3.04 17.27 2.80
C LEU A 166 3.64 15.88 2.59
N ASP A 167 4.80 15.65 3.19
CA ASP A 167 5.41 14.32 3.31
C ASP A 167 6.28 14.25 4.57
N PHE A 168 6.56 13.04 5.06
CA PHE A 168 7.40 12.84 6.24
C PHE A 168 8.86 12.73 5.87
N ASP A 169 9.71 13.34 6.68
CA ASP A 169 11.15 13.20 6.56
C ASP A 169 11.57 11.72 6.76
N PRO A 170 12.57 11.19 6.04
CA PRO A 170 13.06 9.82 6.25
C PRO A 170 13.54 9.52 7.68
N ALA A 171 13.96 10.52 8.45
CA ALA A 171 14.35 10.39 9.85
C ALA A 171 13.17 10.57 10.85
N SER A 172 11.95 10.74 10.34
CA SER A 172 10.73 10.84 11.11
C SER A 172 10.42 9.53 11.84
N THR A 173 9.91 9.60 13.07
CA THR A 173 9.59 8.43 13.90
C THR A 173 8.17 8.53 14.45
N PRO A 174 7.54 7.43 14.90
CA PRO A 174 6.21 7.48 15.50
C PRO A 174 6.10 8.47 16.67
N GLN A 175 7.14 8.59 17.50
CA GLN A 175 7.17 9.47 18.68
C GLN A 175 7.61 10.90 18.33
N ARG A 176 8.28 11.09 17.20
CA ARG A 176 8.75 12.39 16.72
C ARG A 176 8.50 12.51 15.23
N PRO A 177 7.26 12.81 14.81
CA PRO A 177 6.95 13.06 13.43
C PRO A 177 7.64 14.36 12.96
N ILE A 178 8.38 14.27 11.86
CA ILE A 178 9.01 15.39 11.16
C ILE A 178 8.44 15.43 9.76
N MET A 179 7.91 16.58 9.35
CA MET A 179 7.15 16.71 8.11
C MET A 179 7.65 17.89 7.29
N TRP A 180 7.80 17.65 6.00
CA TRP A 180 7.99 18.66 4.96
C TRP A 180 6.63 19.11 4.47
N VAL A 181 6.46 20.42 4.30
CA VAL A 181 5.20 21.04 3.90
C VAL A 181 5.45 21.98 2.74
N VAL A 182 4.60 21.88 1.71
CA VAL A 182 4.55 22.84 0.60
C VAL A 182 3.33 23.73 0.80
N HIS A 183 3.55 25.05 0.83
CA HIS A 183 2.49 26.03 1.07
C HIS A 183 2.60 27.26 0.17
N SER A 184 1.52 28.07 0.09
CA SER A 184 1.49 29.31 -0.70
C SER A 184 1.93 30.56 0.07
N ASP A 185 2.14 31.66 -0.66
CA ASP A 185 2.00 33.01 -0.12
C ASP A 185 0.50 33.31 0.06
N PRO A 186 0.04 33.74 1.25
CA PRO A 186 -1.38 33.99 1.51
C PRO A 186 -2.00 35.11 0.66
N ARG A 187 -1.20 35.94 -0.03
CA ARG A 187 -1.67 36.99 -0.95
C ARG A 187 -1.98 36.47 -2.35
N PHE A 188 -1.43 35.31 -2.71
CA PHE A 188 -1.58 34.69 -4.01
C PHE A 188 -2.14 33.28 -3.82
N CYS A 189 -3.47 33.19 -3.94
CA CYS A 189 -4.28 32.02 -3.66
C CYS A 189 -5.23 31.73 -4.81
#